data_AF-A0A7L4P998-F1
#
_entry.id   AF-A0A7L4P998-F1
#
_cell.length_a   1.000
_cell.length_b   1.000
_cell.length_c   1.000
_cell.angle_alpha   90.00
_cell.angle_beta   90.00
_cell.angle_gamma   90.00
#
_symmetry.space_group_name_H-M   'P 1'
#
loop_
_entity.id
_entity.type
_entity.pdbx_description
1 polymer ?
#
loop_
_entity_poly.entity_id
_entity_poly.type
_entity_poly.pdbx_seq_one_letter_code
_entity_poly.pdbx_strand_id
1 'polypeptide(L)'
;MASATPCPAPVSGYMCVESPVDWFAIDVLAIATVMWILATLWYKGVRHANLMRYPQIQMLIPYSQWESKLLQEKPQIGAGKAISAFFKTLFVDVLAMNILKCEFGLSEKEVVKTRTAKRTAKLLMVWGFVFAGISTTLAYLMFPHNMIVIDLTHPARIFGMLGGVFMIVGALVWFSARYKEAKYAGPFTPAKFDWIGADYLPLMVLLLGVSGFVLQGAILAYASMGGAAEPFLYFAVHFHAIPVAAFFWLFFWTKADHIIYRIFWRIYEYADKDFAGTNTRLPPPTIKYLNKTGKEIKGGYA
;
A
#
# COMPACT_ATOMS: atom_id res chain seq x y z
N MET A 1 13.30 -35.51 6.47
CA MET A 1 13.12 -34.31 7.30
C MET A 1 14.33 -33.42 7.09
N ALA A 2 14.14 -32.11 6.89
CA ALA A 2 15.25 -31.17 6.99
C ALA A 2 15.70 -31.14 8.47
N SER A 3 17.00 -31.05 8.73
CA SER A 3 17.49 -31.01 10.12
C SER A 3 17.15 -29.66 10.74
N ALA A 4 16.04 -29.59 11.47
CA ALA A 4 15.69 -28.41 12.24
C ALA A 4 16.67 -28.28 13.41
N THR A 5 17.34 -27.14 13.50
CA THR A 5 18.32 -26.83 14.54
C THR A 5 17.90 -25.58 15.31
N PRO A 6 18.35 -25.40 16.56
CA PRO A 6 18.14 -24.14 17.27
C PRO A 6 18.69 -22.96 16.46
N CYS A 7 17.90 -21.92 16.28
CA CYS A 7 18.34 -20.74 15.57
C CYS A 7 19.50 -20.04 16.32
N PRO A 8 20.52 -19.53 15.62
CA PRO A 8 21.52 -18.66 16.23
C PRO A 8 20.88 -17.33 16.68
N ALA A 9 21.62 -16.57 17.50
CA ALA A 9 21.23 -15.21 17.86
C ALA A 9 21.01 -14.36 16.57
N PRO A 10 20.04 -13.40 16.57
CA PRO A 10 19.30 -12.87 17.72
C PRO A 10 18.00 -13.63 18.08
N VAL A 11 17.65 -14.68 17.34
CA VAL A 11 16.41 -15.46 17.54
C VAL A 11 16.62 -16.76 18.32
N SER A 12 17.54 -16.73 19.29
CA SER A 12 17.76 -17.85 20.20
C SER A 12 16.47 -18.24 20.91
N GLY A 13 16.07 -19.51 20.84
CA GLY A 13 14.81 -20.02 21.39
C GLY A 13 13.78 -20.43 20.34
N TYR A 14 14.05 -20.17 19.06
CA TYR A 14 13.29 -20.71 17.93
C TYR A 14 14.08 -21.79 17.19
N MET A 15 13.38 -22.56 16.36
CA MET A 15 13.93 -23.58 15.47
C MET A 15 14.08 -23.00 14.05
N CYS A 16 15.17 -23.38 13.40
CA CYS A 16 15.53 -22.96 12.05
C CYS A 16 15.85 -24.17 11.18
N VAL A 17 15.61 -24.04 9.88
CA VAL A 17 16.17 -24.93 8.86
C VAL A 17 17.06 -24.12 7.92
N GLU A 18 18.16 -24.73 7.49
CA GLU A 18 19.01 -24.14 6.45
C GLU A 18 18.18 -24.00 5.16
N SER A 19 18.29 -22.83 4.53
CA SER A 19 17.57 -22.59 3.30
C SER A 19 18.31 -23.23 2.13
N PRO A 20 17.64 -24.07 1.32
CA PRO A 20 18.24 -24.59 0.09
C PRO A 20 18.25 -23.55 -1.03
N VAL A 21 17.59 -22.40 -0.84
CA VAL A 21 17.51 -21.29 -1.80
C VAL A 21 18.54 -20.23 -1.41
N ASP A 22 19.36 -19.81 -2.37
CA ASP A 22 20.26 -18.68 -2.18
C ASP A 22 19.45 -17.37 -2.11
N TRP A 23 19.53 -16.70 -0.96
CA TRP A 23 18.81 -15.45 -0.72
C TRP A 23 19.47 -14.25 -1.39
N PHE A 24 20.70 -14.39 -1.91
CA PHE A 24 21.40 -13.28 -2.58
C PHE A 24 20.60 -12.69 -3.75
N ALA A 25 20.00 -13.54 -4.58
CA ALA A 25 19.17 -13.07 -5.71
C ALA A 25 17.92 -12.30 -5.23
N ILE A 26 17.34 -12.72 -4.10
CA ILE A 26 16.19 -12.05 -3.47
C ILE A 26 16.62 -10.71 -2.87
N ASP A 27 17.78 -10.64 -2.25
CA ASP A 27 18.36 -9.40 -1.71
C ASP A 27 18.64 -8.39 -2.83
N VAL A 28 19.24 -8.84 -3.94
CA VAL A 28 19.46 -8.00 -5.13
C VAL A 28 18.13 -7.48 -5.67
N LEU A 29 17.10 -8.33 -5.78
CA LEU A 29 15.76 -7.91 -6.21
C LEU A 29 15.13 -6.89 -5.26
N ALA A 30 15.31 -7.06 -3.94
CA ALA A 30 14.82 -6.13 -2.94
C ALA A 30 15.52 -4.77 -3.06
N ILE A 31 16.86 -4.75 -3.18
CA ILE A 31 17.64 -3.52 -3.37
C ILE A 31 17.21 -2.81 -4.66
N ALA A 32 17.11 -3.55 -5.78
CA ALA A 32 16.65 -3.00 -7.05
C ALA A 32 15.23 -2.41 -6.94
N THR A 33 14.35 -3.07 -6.19
CA THR A 33 12.99 -2.59 -5.94
C THR A 33 12.97 -1.31 -5.11
N VAL A 34 13.78 -1.21 -4.06
CA VAL A 34 13.91 0.02 -3.26
C VAL A 34 14.44 1.16 -4.13
N MET A 35 15.50 0.92 -4.90
CA MET A 35 16.07 1.90 -5.82
C MET A 35 15.04 2.36 -6.86
N TRP A 36 14.22 1.43 -7.38
CA TRP A 36 13.13 1.75 -8.31
C TRP A 36 12.06 2.63 -7.66
N ILE A 37 11.62 2.32 -6.43
CA ILE A 37 10.66 3.13 -5.68
C ILE A 37 11.20 4.56 -5.49
N LEU A 38 12.47 4.69 -5.10
CA LEU A 38 13.10 6.01 -4.91
C LEU A 38 13.20 6.77 -6.23
N ALA A 39 13.65 6.13 -7.31
CA ALA A 39 13.77 6.73 -8.63
C ALA A 39 12.41 7.16 -9.21
N THR A 40 11.37 6.33 -9.05
CA THR A 40 10.01 6.64 -9.53
C THR A 40 9.34 7.73 -8.70
N LEU A 41 9.53 7.74 -7.37
CA LEU A 41 9.05 8.82 -6.51
C LEU A 41 9.76 10.13 -6.83
N TRP A 42 11.07 10.11 -7.08
CA TRP A 42 11.81 11.28 -7.55
C TRP A 42 11.28 11.77 -8.90
N TYR A 43 11.16 10.88 -9.89
CA TYR A 43 10.72 11.24 -11.23
C TYR A 43 9.26 11.73 -11.25
N LYS A 44 8.30 10.91 -10.82
CA LYS A 44 6.87 11.24 -10.87
C LYS A 44 6.43 12.15 -9.73
N GLY A 45 6.94 11.96 -8.52
CA GLY A 45 6.53 12.74 -7.36
C GLY A 45 7.17 14.11 -7.32
N VAL A 46 8.50 14.18 -7.39
CA VAL A 46 9.27 15.42 -7.20
C VAL A 46 9.43 16.19 -8.51
N ARG A 47 10.02 15.59 -9.55
CA ARG A 47 10.34 16.29 -10.81
C ARG A 47 9.10 16.70 -11.60
N HIS A 48 8.08 15.84 -11.65
CA HIS A 48 6.76 16.20 -12.21
C HIS A 48 5.87 16.98 -11.22
N ALA A 49 6.41 17.29 -10.04
CA ALA A 49 5.75 17.96 -8.92
C ALA A 49 4.42 17.33 -8.48
N ASN A 50 4.09 16.08 -8.85
CA ASN A 50 2.80 15.47 -8.50
C ASN A 50 2.54 15.39 -6.99
N LEU A 51 3.60 15.27 -6.17
CA LEU A 51 3.50 15.35 -4.71
C LEU A 51 2.97 16.71 -4.23
N MET A 52 3.40 17.79 -4.89
CA MET A 52 3.01 19.18 -4.59
C MET A 52 1.77 19.63 -5.37
N ARG A 53 1.42 18.93 -6.46
CA ARG A 53 0.28 19.19 -7.34
C ARG A 53 -0.97 18.39 -7.01
N TYR A 54 -0.94 17.48 -6.04
CA TYR A 54 -2.17 16.81 -5.59
C TYR A 54 -3.29 17.81 -5.18
N PRO A 55 -3.00 18.95 -4.52
CA PRO A 55 -4.01 20.00 -4.35
C PRO A 55 -4.44 20.63 -5.69
N GLN A 56 -3.59 20.68 -6.71
CA GLN A 56 -3.93 21.22 -8.03
C GLN A 56 -4.87 20.31 -8.85
N ILE A 57 -4.89 19.00 -8.59
CA ILE A 57 -5.90 18.10 -9.19
C ILE A 57 -7.30 18.43 -8.65
N GLN A 58 -7.39 19.04 -7.47
CA GLN A 58 -8.65 19.41 -6.83
C GLN A 58 -8.96 20.91 -6.96
N MET A 59 -7.94 21.77 -7.01
CA MET A 59 -8.03 23.22 -6.97
C MET A 59 -7.10 23.77 -8.05
N LEU A 60 -7.62 24.09 -9.23
CA LEU A 60 -6.89 24.64 -10.37
C LEU A 60 -6.24 26.02 -10.04
N ILE A 61 -5.20 26.04 -9.22
CA ILE A 61 -4.37 27.21 -8.91
C ILE A 61 -3.17 27.18 -9.87
N PRO A 62 -2.94 28.23 -10.69
CA PRO A 62 -1.78 28.33 -11.58
C PRO A 62 -0.46 28.22 -10.80
N TYR A 63 0.49 27.44 -11.32
CA TYR A 63 1.75 27.10 -10.63
C TYR A 63 2.55 28.34 -10.18
N SER A 64 2.66 29.36 -11.03
CA SER A 64 3.36 30.61 -10.72
C SER A 64 2.72 31.40 -9.56
N GLN A 65 1.40 31.29 -9.40
CA GLN A 65 0.67 31.94 -8.30
C GLN A 65 0.79 31.15 -7.00
N TRP A 66 0.90 29.82 -7.06
CA TRP A 66 1.16 28.98 -5.89
C TRP A 66 2.58 29.18 -5.35
N GLU A 67 3.58 29.16 -6.23
CA GLU A 67 4.99 29.28 -5.83
C GLU A 67 5.28 30.64 -5.18
N SER A 68 4.81 31.74 -5.79
CA SER A 68 4.97 33.09 -5.25
C SER A 68 4.16 33.33 -3.97
N LYS A 69 2.87 32.97 -3.93
CA LYS A 69 1.96 33.34 -2.82
C LYS A 69 1.89 32.34 -1.66
N LEU A 70 2.27 31.08 -1.87
CA LEU A 70 2.07 30.00 -0.89
C LEU A 70 3.36 29.28 -0.48
N LEU A 71 4.42 29.27 -1.30
CA LEU A 71 5.67 28.57 -0.95
C LEU A 71 6.82 29.50 -0.57
N GLN A 72 7.06 30.58 -1.32
CA GLN A 72 8.22 31.45 -1.09
C GLN A 72 8.04 32.45 0.08
N GLU A 73 6.84 32.96 0.31
CA GLU A 73 6.58 34.00 1.32
C GLU A 73 6.37 33.46 2.75
N LYS A 74 6.37 32.13 2.95
CA LYS A 74 5.85 31.50 4.17
C LYS A 74 6.92 30.70 4.93
N PRO A 75 6.91 30.70 6.27
CA PRO A 75 7.93 30.03 7.08
C PRO A 75 8.03 28.53 6.78
N GLN A 76 9.26 27.99 6.75
CA GLN A 76 9.51 26.58 6.45
C GLN A 76 8.85 25.65 7.48
N ILE A 77 8.38 24.49 7.01
CA ILE A 77 7.88 23.42 7.90
C ILE A 77 9.09 22.77 8.58
N GLY A 78 9.18 22.91 9.90
CA GLY A 78 10.22 22.25 10.68
C GLY A 78 10.09 20.72 10.66
N ALA A 79 11.22 20.00 10.66
CA ALA A 79 11.27 18.54 10.55
C ALA A 79 10.43 17.83 11.64
N GLY A 80 10.48 18.29 12.89
CA GLY A 80 9.68 17.72 13.98
C GLY A 80 8.17 17.81 13.75
N LYS A 81 7.69 18.89 13.10
CA LYS A 81 6.27 19.03 12.74
C LYS A 81 5.88 18.09 11.61
N ALA A 82 6.72 17.95 10.59
CA ALA A 82 6.49 17.00 9.51
C ALA A 82 6.40 15.55 10.04
N ILE A 83 7.25 15.19 11.00
CA ILE A 83 7.24 13.87 11.66
C ILE A 83 5.95 13.68 12.49
N SER A 84 5.55 14.67 13.28
CA SER A 84 4.30 14.60 14.05
C SER A 84 3.08 14.48 13.13
N ALA A 85 3.03 15.27 12.06
CA ALA A 85 2.00 15.20 11.04
C ALA A 85 1.99 13.84 10.31
N PHE A 86 3.16 13.26 10.03
CA PHE A 86 3.28 11.90 9.51
C PHE A 86 2.58 10.87 10.39
N PHE A 87 2.90 10.85 11.69
CA PHE A 87 2.25 9.92 12.62
C PHE A 87 0.75 10.21 12.77
N LYS A 88 0.34 11.48 12.78
CA LYS A 88 -1.08 11.86 12.81
C LYS A 88 -1.82 11.38 11.55
N THR A 89 -1.22 11.52 10.37
CA THR A 89 -1.79 10.97 9.14
C THR A 89 -1.86 9.45 9.19
N LEU A 90 -0.80 8.77 9.64
CA LEU A 90 -0.71 7.32 9.73
C LEU A 90 -1.69 6.71 10.75
N PHE A 91 -1.90 7.36 11.89
CA PHE A 91 -2.75 6.81 12.96
C PHE A 91 -4.15 7.42 13.02
N VAL A 92 -4.38 8.65 12.58
CA VAL A 92 -5.71 9.25 12.61
C VAL A 92 -6.40 9.06 11.27
N ASP A 93 -5.75 9.41 10.17
CA ASP A 93 -6.41 9.46 8.87
C ASP A 93 -6.44 8.12 8.13
N VAL A 94 -5.40 7.31 8.25
CA VAL A 94 -5.41 5.93 7.71
C VAL A 94 -6.40 5.08 8.51
N LEU A 95 -6.47 5.23 9.84
CA LEU A 95 -7.46 4.55 10.68
C LEU A 95 -8.90 5.05 10.45
N ALA A 96 -9.09 6.36 10.30
CA ALA A 96 -10.40 6.93 10.02
C ALA A 96 -10.83 6.79 8.54
N MET A 97 -9.96 6.26 7.68
CA MET A 97 -10.14 6.21 6.22
C MET A 97 -10.32 7.57 5.54
N ASN A 98 -9.93 8.67 6.16
CA ASN A 98 -10.06 10.00 5.54
C ASN A 98 -9.23 10.13 4.26
N ILE A 99 -8.15 9.36 4.13
CA ILE A 99 -7.29 9.31 2.93
C ILE A 99 -7.94 8.53 1.78
N LEU A 100 -8.74 7.50 2.07
CA LEU A 100 -9.20 6.51 1.09
C LEU A 100 -10.68 6.64 0.70
N LYS A 101 -11.27 7.84 0.79
CA LYS A 101 -12.68 8.10 0.44
C LYS A 101 -13.05 7.94 -1.05
N CYS A 102 -12.13 7.49 -1.92
CA CYS A 102 -12.36 7.32 -3.36
C CYS A 102 -13.41 6.21 -3.64
N GLU A 103 -14.69 6.51 -3.63
CA GLU A 103 -15.77 5.55 -3.93
C GLU A 103 -16.20 5.71 -5.40
N PHE A 104 -15.83 4.76 -6.26
CA PHE A 104 -16.27 4.73 -7.66
C PHE A 104 -17.54 3.90 -7.80
N GLY A 105 -18.55 4.39 -8.50
CA GLY A 105 -19.74 3.63 -8.95
C GLY A 105 -20.38 4.36 -10.13
N LEU A 106 -21.17 3.67 -10.96
CA LEU A 106 -21.79 4.26 -12.16
C LEU A 106 -22.96 5.19 -11.80
N SER A 107 -23.51 5.05 -10.59
CA SER A 107 -24.55 5.94 -10.05
C SER A 107 -24.40 6.15 -8.55
N GLU A 108 -24.91 7.27 -8.00
CA GLU A 108 -24.91 7.55 -6.56
C GLU A 108 -25.61 6.44 -5.76
N LYS A 109 -26.69 5.87 -6.29
CA LYS A 109 -27.44 4.77 -5.65
C LYS A 109 -26.61 3.48 -5.57
N GLU A 110 -25.76 3.22 -6.55
CA GLU A 110 -24.83 2.09 -6.56
C GLU A 110 -23.70 2.32 -5.57
N VAL A 111 -23.11 3.52 -5.56
CA VAL A 111 -22.09 3.94 -4.59
C VAL A 111 -22.61 3.74 -3.17
N VAL A 112 -23.82 4.24 -2.84
CA VAL A 112 -24.38 4.12 -1.48
C VAL A 112 -24.56 2.66 -1.05
N LYS A 113 -24.93 1.75 -1.95
CA LYS A 113 -25.17 0.34 -1.62
C LYS A 113 -23.89 -0.46 -1.36
N THR A 114 -22.80 -0.17 -2.07
CA THR A 114 -21.53 -0.89 -1.94
C THR A 114 -20.50 -0.15 -1.09
N ARG A 115 -20.79 1.10 -0.70
CA ARG A 115 -19.95 1.98 0.13
C ARG A 115 -19.36 1.29 1.34
N THR A 116 -20.19 0.70 2.19
CA THR A 116 -19.72 0.05 3.42
C THR A 116 -18.79 -1.11 3.11
N ALA A 117 -19.11 -1.94 2.11
CA ALA A 117 -18.27 -3.07 1.72
C ALA A 117 -16.91 -2.58 1.16
N LYS A 118 -16.89 -1.57 0.29
CA LYS A 118 -15.67 -0.96 -0.23
C LYS A 118 -14.84 -0.30 0.87
N ARG A 119 -15.50 0.31 1.86
CA ARG A 119 -14.85 0.88 3.04
C ARG A 119 -14.15 -0.20 3.86
N THR A 120 -14.86 -1.27 4.21
CA THR A 120 -14.31 -2.42 4.93
C THR A 120 -13.16 -3.07 4.16
N ALA A 121 -13.32 -3.29 2.85
CA ALA A 121 -12.28 -3.86 2.00
C ALA A 121 -10.98 -3.04 2.07
N LYS A 122 -11.07 -1.71 1.93
CA LYS A 122 -9.91 -0.82 2.01
C LYS A 122 -9.24 -0.85 3.38
N LEU A 123 -10.02 -0.83 4.47
CA LEU A 123 -9.47 -0.95 5.83
C LEU A 123 -8.68 -2.24 6.00
N LEU A 124 -9.27 -3.36 5.58
CA LEU A 124 -8.63 -4.66 5.68
C LEU A 124 -7.35 -4.70 4.83
N MET A 125 -7.38 -4.24 3.58
CA MET A 125 -6.18 -4.21 2.73
C MET A 125 -5.07 -3.33 3.32
N VAL A 126 -5.40 -2.15 3.83
CA VAL A 126 -4.44 -1.23 4.47
C VAL A 126 -3.81 -1.86 5.71
N TRP A 127 -4.61 -2.38 6.62
CA TRP A 127 -4.10 -3.05 7.81
C TRP A 127 -3.30 -4.31 7.46
N GLY A 128 -3.71 -5.00 6.39
CA GLY A 128 -2.95 -6.07 5.77
C GLY A 128 -1.53 -5.65 5.40
N PHE A 129 -1.38 -4.51 4.72
CA PHE A 129 -0.07 -3.93 4.41
C PHE A 129 0.71 -3.48 5.65
N VAL A 130 0.05 -2.91 6.66
CA VAL A 130 0.72 -2.52 7.92
C VAL A 130 1.31 -3.73 8.61
N PHE A 131 0.53 -4.81 8.79
CA PHE A 131 1.03 -6.04 9.41
C PHE A 131 2.10 -6.73 8.55
N ALA A 132 1.94 -6.76 7.23
CA ALA A 132 2.97 -7.27 6.33
C ALA A 132 4.28 -6.46 6.43
N GLY A 133 4.19 -5.12 6.54
CA GLY A 133 5.35 -4.26 6.74
C GLY A 133 6.07 -4.52 8.06
N ILE A 134 5.32 -4.68 9.17
CA ILE A 134 5.88 -5.07 10.47
C ILE A 134 6.55 -6.44 10.37
N SER A 135 5.86 -7.42 9.79
CA SER A 135 6.38 -8.77 9.54
C SER A 135 7.71 -8.76 8.80
N THR A 136 7.77 -8.08 7.65
CA THR A 136 8.98 -8.00 6.82
C THR A 136 10.11 -7.29 7.56
N THR A 137 9.81 -6.22 8.30
CA THR A 137 10.82 -5.49 9.07
C THR A 137 11.40 -6.37 10.19
N LEU A 138 10.54 -7.06 10.94
CA LEU A 138 11.00 -7.97 11.99
C LEU A 138 11.78 -9.15 11.41
N ALA A 139 11.31 -9.75 10.31
CA ALA A 139 12.02 -10.83 9.64
C ALA A 139 13.41 -10.38 9.17
N TYR A 140 13.52 -9.20 8.55
CA TYR A 140 14.81 -8.66 8.10
C TYR A 140 15.78 -8.40 9.25
N LEU A 141 15.30 -7.90 10.40
CA LEU A 141 16.14 -7.57 11.54
C LEU A 141 16.52 -8.79 12.39
N MET A 142 15.68 -9.83 12.41
CA MET A 142 15.78 -10.92 13.37
C MET A 142 16.17 -12.25 12.75
N PHE A 143 15.81 -12.53 11.50
CA PHE A 143 16.09 -13.83 10.90
C PHE A 143 17.56 -13.93 10.46
N PRO A 144 18.26 -15.01 10.82
CA PRO A 144 19.62 -15.21 10.36
C PRO A 144 19.64 -15.39 8.83
N HIS A 145 20.65 -14.85 8.18
CA HIS A 145 20.80 -14.98 6.73
C HIS A 145 20.95 -16.46 6.34
N ASN A 146 20.30 -16.87 5.24
CA ASN A 146 20.21 -18.27 4.77
C ASN A 146 19.56 -19.28 5.75
N MET A 147 18.87 -18.80 6.79
CA MET A 147 18.14 -19.64 7.75
C MET A 147 16.65 -19.29 7.75
N ILE A 148 15.79 -20.32 7.77
CA ILE A 148 14.35 -20.16 7.80
C ILE A 148 13.84 -20.54 9.20
N VAL A 149 13.39 -19.56 9.99
CA VAL A 149 12.82 -19.75 11.33
C VAL A 149 11.47 -20.46 11.24
N ILE A 150 11.30 -21.74 11.60
CA ILE A 150 10.06 -22.49 11.30
C ILE A 150 8.88 -22.18 12.22
N ASP A 151 9.12 -21.63 13.41
CA ASP A 151 8.08 -21.41 14.42
C ASP A 151 7.04 -20.37 14.04
N LEU A 152 5.77 -20.80 13.99
CA LEU A 152 4.62 -19.94 13.71
C LEU A 152 4.35 -18.92 14.83
N THR A 153 4.90 -19.14 16.02
CA THR A 153 4.77 -18.24 17.18
C THR A 153 5.74 -17.06 17.12
N HIS A 154 6.69 -17.06 16.18
CA HIS A 154 7.58 -15.91 16.00
C HIS A 154 6.77 -14.68 15.58
N PRO A 155 6.96 -13.50 16.21
CA PRO A 155 6.17 -12.29 15.93
C PRO A 155 6.11 -11.93 14.44
N ALA A 156 7.24 -12.02 13.72
CA ALA A 156 7.27 -11.82 12.27
C ALA A 156 6.26 -12.71 11.53
N ARG A 157 6.19 -14.02 11.85
CA ARG A 157 5.24 -14.93 11.21
C ARG A 157 3.79 -14.63 11.58
N ILE A 158 3.51 -14.30 12.85
CA ILE A 158 2.17 -13.92 13.31
C ILE A 158 1.67 -12.70 12.53
N PHE A 159 2.47 -11.63 12.46
CA PHE A 159 2.12 -10.44 11.70
C PHE A 159 1.99 -10.72 10.20
N GLY A 160 2.85 -11.58 9.65
CA GLY A 160 2.77 -11.98 8.24
C GLY A 160 1.47 -12.71 7.92
N MET A 161 1.05 -13.65 8.78
CA MET A 161 -0.21 -14.38 8.65
C MET A 161 -1.42 -13.45 8.81
N LEU A 162 -1.44 -12.59 9.84
CA LEU A 162 -2.51 -11.60 10.04
C LEU A 162 -2.61 -10.65 8.83
N GLY A 163 -1.46 -10.16 8.35
CA GLY A 163 -1.37 -9.34 7.16
C GLY A 163 -1.98 -10.03 5.93
N GLY A 164 -1.58 -11.29 5.69
CA GLY A 164 -2.09 -12.11 4.60
C GLY A 164 -3.61 -12.34 4.69
N VAL A 165 -4.15 -12.68 5.86
CA VAL A 165 -5.61 -12.85 6.05
C VAL A 165 -6.34 -11.56 5.71
N PHE A 166 -5.88 -10.42 6.25
CA PHE A 166 -6.51 -9.13 6.03
C PHE A 166 -6.48 -8.71 4.55
N MET A 167 -5.35 -8.94 3.86
CA MET A 167 -5.24 -8.72 2.42
C MET A 167 -6.22 -9.58 1.61
N ILE A 168 -6.26 -10.89 1.87
CA ILE A 168 -7.15 -11.82 1.15
C ILE A 168 -8.61 -11.45 1.38
N VAL A 169 -9.03 -11.33 2.65
CA VAL A 169 -10.43 -11.00 2.98
C VAL A 169 -10.79 -9.62 2.41
N GLY A 170 -9.93 -8.63 2.56
CA GLY A 170 -10.15 -7.29 2.01
C GLY A 170 -10.33 -7.29 0.49
N ALA A 171 -9.47 -8.00 -0.23
CA ALA A 171 -9.57 -8.12 -1.69
C ALA A 171 -10.83 -8.90 -2.11
N LEU A 172 -11.19 -9.99 -1.43
CA LEU A 172 -12.42 -10.74 -1.72
C LEU A 172 -13.68 -9.91 -1.47
N VAL A 173 -13.73 -9.12 -0.39
CA VAL A 173 -14.83 -8.17 -0.15
C VAL A 173 -14.88 -7.11 -1.26
N TRP A 174 -13.73 -6.60 -1.71
CA TRP A 174 -13.67 -5.68 -2.85
C TRP A 174 -14.25 -6.31 -4.12
N PHE A 175 -13.79 -7.49 -4.50
CA PHE A 175 -14.27 -8.20 -5.68
C PHE A 175 -15.75 -8.57 -5.58
N SER A 176 -16.23 -8.92 -4.39
CA SER A 176 -17.66 -9.15 -4.15
C SER A 176 -18.49 -7.88 -4.39
N ALA A 177 -18.01 -6.73 -3.90
CA ALA A 177 -18.66 -5.44 -4.17
C ALA A 177 -18.64 -5.09 -5.67
N ARG A 178 -17.50 -5.29 -6.33
CA ARG A 178 -17.35 -5.06 -7.78
C ARG A 178 -18.21 -5.99 -8.62
N TYR A 179 -18.35 -7.25 -8.23
CA TYR A 179 -19.24 -8.19 -8.90
C TYR A 179 -20.71 -7.76 -8.81
N LYS A 180 -21.14 -7.24 -7.66
CA LYS A 180 -22.50 -6.68 -7.50
C LYS A 180 -22.70 -5.45 -8.39
N GLU A 181 -21.72 -4.56 -8.45
CA GLU A 181 -21.72 -3.40 -9.35
C GLU A 181 -21.78 -3.82 -10.83
N ALA A 182 -20.99 -4.84 -11.20
CA ALA A 182 -21.02 -5.46 -12.52
C ALA A 182 -22.42 -5.92 -12.93
N LYS A 183 -23.17 -6.48 -11.97
CA LYS A 183 -24.53 -6.97 -12.16
C LYS A 183 -25.59 -5.84 -12.21
N TYR A 184 -25.31 -4.68 -11.60
CA TYR A 184 -26.24 -3.53 -11.60
C TYR A 184 -26.10 -2.64 -12.82
N ALA A 185 -24.97 -2.71 -13.51
CA ALA A 185 -24.81 -2.07 -14.80
C ALA A 185 -25.71 -2.80 -15.80
N GLY A 186 -26.78 -2.12 -16.23
CA GLY A 186 -27.85 -2.72 -17.03
C GLY A 186 -27.37 -3.32 -18.36
N PRO A 187 -28.27 -3.90 -19.16
CA PRO A 187 -27.92 -4.63 -20.39
C PRO A 187 -27.11 -3.83 -21.42
N PHE A 188 -27.10 -2.49 -21.33
CA PHE A 188 -26.42 -1.58 -22.26
C PHE A 188 -25.13 -0.96 -21.70
N THR A 189 -24.76 -1.25 -20.46
CA THR A 189 -23.47 -0.81 -19.87
C THR A 189 -22.83 -2.01 -19.18
N PRO A 190 -21.95 -2.78 -19.83
CA PRO A 190 -21.21 -3.80 -19.12
C PRO A 190 -20.26 -3.11 -18.14
N ALA A 191 -20.49 -3.23 -16.83
CA ALA A 191 -19.44 -2.92 -15.87
C ALA A 191 -18.36 -4.00 -16.01
N LYS A 192 -17.40 -3.71 -16.88
CA LYS A 192 -16.26 -4.57 -17.14
C LYS A 192 -15.33 -4.51 -15.93
N PHE A 193 -14.81 -5.67 -15.54
CA PHE A 193 -13.64 -5.72 -14.67
C PHE A 193 -12.48 -5.02 -15.40
N ASP A 194 -11.91 -4.02 -14.74
CA ASP A 194 -10.79 -3.24 -15.24
C ASP A 194 -9.50 -3.77 -14.60
N TRP A 195 -9.08 -4.95 -15.04
CA TRP A 195 -7.95 -5.70 -14.49
C TRP A 195 -6.61 -4.96 -14.56
N ILE A 196 -6.51 -3.95 -15.42
CA ILE A 196 -5.31 -3.14 -15.63
C ILE A 196 -5.44 -1.78 -14.93
N GLY A 197 -6.66 -1.27 -14.73
CA GLY A 197 -6.93 -0.03 -14.01
C GLY A 197 -7.43 -0.25 -12.58
N ALA A 198 -8.74 -0.08 -12.35
CA ALA A 198 -9.29 -0.01 -10.99
C ALA A 198 -9.24 -1.34 -10.20
N ASP A 199 -9.28 -2.48 -10.89
CA ASP A 199 -9.31 -3.81 -10.26
C ASP A 199 -7.91 -4.44 -10.16
N TYR A 200 -6.89 -3.81 -10.76
CA TYR A 200 -5.48 -4.23 -10.68
C TYR A 200 -4.96 -4.29 -9.25
N LEU A 201 -5.15 -3.22 -8.46
CA LEU A 201 -4.58 -3.12 -7.12
C LEU A 201 -5.15 -4.20 -6.16
N PRO A 202 -6.48 -4.40 -6.05
CA PRO A 202 -7.04 -5.51 -5.28
C PRO A 202 -6.60 -6.90 -5.77
N LEU A 203 -6.40 -7.07 -7.08
CA LEU A 203 -5.90 -8.34 -7.64
C LEU A 203 -4.48 -8.63 -7.15
N MET A 204 -3.61 -7.63 -7.23
CA MET A 204 -2.24 -7.77 -6.73
C MET A 204 -2.23 -7.99 -5.22
N VAL A 205 -3.06 -7.30 -4.45
CA VAL A 205 -3.19 -7.52 -3.00
C VAL A 205 -3.63 -8.95 -2.68
N LEU A 206 -4.59 -9.49 -3.43
CA LEU A 206 -5.00 -10.89 -3.30
C LEU A 206 -3.83 -11.83 -3.61
N LEU A 207 -3.10 -11.58 -4.69
CA LEU A 207 -1.95 -12.40 -5.10
C LEU A 207 -0.82 -12.35 -4.06
N LEU A 208 -0.54 -11.19 -3.46
CA LEU A 208 0.42 -11.04 -2.37
C LEU A 208 0.03 -11.88 -1.16
N GLY A 209 -1.23 -11.79 -0.73
CA GLY A 209 -1.73 -12.57 0.40
C GLY A 209 -1.68 -14.08 0.13
N VAL A 210 -2.18 -14.53 -1.02
CA VAL A 210 -2.20 -15.95 -1.40
C VAL A 210 -0.79 -16.51 -1.54
N SER A 211 0.10 -15.81 -2.27
CA SER A 211 1.48 -16.27 -2.46
C SER A 211 2.26 -16.33 -1.14
N GLY A 212 1.99 -15.42 -0.19
CA GLY A 212 2.58 -15.46 1.15
C GLY A 212 2.17 -16.71 1.93
N PHE A 213 0.90 -17.13 1.85
CA PHE A 213 0.45 -18.39 2.46
C PHE A 213 1.02 -19.63 1.75
N VAL A 214 1.16 -19.60 0.42
CA VAL A 214 1.82 -20.68 -0.33
C VAL A 214 3.28 -20.82 0.13
N LEU A 215 4.00 -19.70 0.29
CA LEU A 215 5.35 -19.69 0.84
C LEU A 215 5.40 -20.25 2.26
N GLN A 216 4.49 -19.84 3.14
CA GLN A 216 4.38 -20.38 4.49
C GLN A 216 4.14 -21.90 4.50
N GLY A 217 3.26 -22.39 3.62
CA GLY A 217 2.98 -23.82 3.46
C GLY A 217 4.20 -24.58 2.93
N ALA A 218 4.93 -24.01 1.97
CA ALA A 218 6.13 -24.62 1.42
C ALA A 218 7.27 -24.73 2.44
N ILE A 219 7.43 -23.72 3.30
CA ILE A 219 8.37 -23.76 4.43
C ILE A 219 8.05 -24.92 5.38
N LEU A 220 6.77 -25.08 5.76
CA LEU A 220 6.35 -26.16 6.65
C LEU A 220 6.50 -27.55 6.00
N ALA A 221 6.19 -27.66 4.71
CA ALA A 221 6.41 -28.87 3.93
C ALA A 221 7.90 -29.23 3.87
N TYR A 222 8.78 -28.25 3.62
CA TYR A 222 10.23 -28.46 3.60
C TYR A 222 10.78 -28.87 4.97
N ALA A 223 10.34 -28.23 6.05
CA ALA A 223 10.72 -28.64 7.41
C ALA A 223 10.37 -30.11 7.68
N SER A 224 9.20 -30.56 7.24
CA SER A 224 8.71 -31.92 7.47
C SER A 224 9.34 -32.95 6.53
N MET A 225 9.40 -32.66 5.23
CA MET A 225 9.75 -33.63 4.17
C MET A 225 11.21 -33.53 3.72
N GLY A 226 11.92 -32.45 4.07
CA GLY A 226 13.29 -32.19 3.60
C GLY A 226 13.35 -32.02 2.08
N GLY A 227 14.39 -32.61 1.46
CA GLY A 227 14.66 -32.47 0.02
C GLY A 227 13.49 -32.82 -0.91
N ALA A 228 12.56 -33.69 -0.50
CA ALA A 228 11.37 -34.00 -1.31
C ALA A 228 10.45 -32.80 -1.55
N ALA A 229 10.44 -31.81 -0.65
CA ALA A 229 9.64 -30.58 -0.76
C ALA A 229 10.48 -29.37 -1.22
N GLU A 230 11.77 -29.56 -1.51
CA GLU A 230 12.66 -28.50 -1.98
C GLU A 230 12.19 -27.82 -3.27
N PRO A 231 11.75 -28.55 -4.33
CA PRO A 231 11.23 -27.91 -5.53
C PRO A 231 10.01 -27.02 -5.26
N PHE A 232 9.16 -27.42 -4.31
CA PHE A 232 7.99 -26.63 -3.91
C PHE A 232 8.40 -25.37 -3.16
N LEU A 233 9.41 -25.44 -2.29
CA LEU A 233 9.97 -24.26 -1.62
C LEU A 233 10.58 -23.29 -2.65
N TYR A 234 11.36 -23.78 -3.60
CA TYR A 234 11.91 -22.97 -4.69
C TYR A 234 10.79 -22.25 -5.46
N PHE A 235 9.78 -22.97 -5.90
CA PHE A 235 8.62 -22.39 -6.57
C PHE A 235 7.96 -21.31 -5.71
N ALA A 236 7.68 -21.60 -4.44
CA ALA A 236 6.93 -20.71 -3.56
C ALA A 236 7.68 -19.42 -3.23
N VAL A 237 9.01 -19.47 -3.05
CA VAL A 237 9.86 -18.28 -2.86
C VAL A 237 9.74 -17.34 -4.06
N HIS A 238 9.90 -17.86 -5.28
CA HIS A 238 9.82 -17.05 -6.50
C HIS A 238 8.39 -16.57 -6.76
N PHE A 239 7.40 -17.45 -6.56
CA PHE A 239 5.98 -17.12 -6.70
C PHE A 239 5.52 -16.03 -5.73
N HIS A 240 6.19 -15.86 -4.58
CA HIS A 240 5.92 -14.74 -3.68
C HIS A 240 6.75 -13.48 -4.01
N ALA A 241 8.05 -13.64 -4.25
CA ALA A 241 8.96 -12.52 -4.52
C ALA A 241 8.58 -11.73 -5.79
N ILE A 242 8.16 -12.43 -6.85
CA ILE A 242 7.80 -11.80 -8.13
C ILE A 242 6.57 -10.88 -7.98
N PRO A 243 5.42 -11.32 -7.42
CA PRO A 243 4.30 -10.43 -7.13
C PRO A 243 4.64 -9.27 -6.21
N VAL A 244 5.50 -9.46 -5.20
CA VAL A 244 5.97 -8.38 -4.32
C VAL A 244 6.70 -7.31 -5.13
N ALA A 245 7.70 -7.71 -5.94
CA ALA A 245 8.43 -6.78 -6.79
C ALA A 245 7.49 -6.10 -7.81
N ALA A 246 6.67 -6.88 -8.51
CA ALA A 246 5.72 -6.36 -9.50
C ALA A 246 4.73 -5.35 -8.90
N PHE A 247 4.22 -5.61 -7.69
CA PHE A 247 3.34 -4.69 -6.97
C PHE A 247 4.00 -3.32 -6.81
N PHE A 248 5.21 -3.26 -6.27
CA PHE A 248 5.92 -2.00 -6.06
C PHE A 248 6.36 -1.34 -7.37
N TRP A 249 6.78 -2.14 -8.34
CA TRP A 249 7.28 -1.62 -9.61
C TRP A 249 6.17 -0.95 -10.41
N LEU A 250 4.98 -1.56 -10.43
CA LEU A 250 3.82 -1.07 -11.16
C LEU A 250 2.99 -0.07 -10.35
N PHE A 251 3.20 0.02 -9.03
CA PHE A 251 2.44 0.91 -8.14
C PHE A 251 2.36 2.35 -8.67
N PHE A 252 3.52 2.93 -9.01
CA PHE A 252 3.62 4.31 -9.52
C PHE A 252 3.17 4.47 -10.98
N TRP A 253 2.90 3.37 -11.68
CA TRP A 253 2.47 3.36 -13.09
C TRP A 253 1.00 3.03 -13.27
N THR A 254 0.32 2.68 -12.19
CA THR A 254 -1.12 2.50 -12.13
C THR A 254 -1.77 3.71 -11.49
N LYS A 255 -3.10 3.71 -11.41
CA LYS A 255 -3.84 4.73 -10.64
C LYS A 255 -3.57 4.65 -9.14
N ALA A 256 -2.79 3.68 -8.62
CA ALA A 256 -2.53 3.53 -7.18
C ALA A 256 -1.62 4.64 -6.61
N ASP A 257 -0.86 5.34 -7.44
CA ASP A 257 0.02 6.44 -7.05
C ASP A 257 -0.70 7.56 -6.28
N HIS A 258 -2.00 7.77 -6.55
CA HIS A 258 -2.83 8.71 -5.82
C HIS A 258 -2.88 8.46 -4.31
N ILE A 259 -2.70 7.21 -3.86
CA ILE A 259 -2.69 6.85 -2.43
C ILE A 259 -1.49 7.51 -1.76
N ILE A 260 -0.30 7.39 -2.36
CA ILE A 260 0.93 7.99 -1.84
C ILE A 260 0.81 9.51 -1.84
N TYR A 261 0.36 10.11 -2.95
CA TYR A 261 0.21 11.57 -3.03
C TYR A 261 -0.78 12.11 -1.99
N ARG A 262 -1.88 11.40 -1.71
CA ARG A 262 -2.81 11.78 -0.63
C ARG A 262 -2.19 11.73 0.74
N ILE A 263 -1.38 10.71 1.03
CA ILE A 263 -0.68 10.61 2.32
C ILE A 263 0.22 11.83 2.48
N PHE A 264 1.08 12.12 1.51
CA PHE A 264 1.97 13.30 1.56
C PHE A 264 1.19 14.61 1.66
N TRP A 265 0.07 14.73 0.94
CA TRP A 265 -0.80 15.90 1.05
C TRP A 265 -1.41 16.06 2.45
N ARG A 266 -1.88 14.98 3.09
CA ARG A 266 -2.45 15.06 4.44
C ARG A 266 -1.40 15.38 5.50
N ILE A 267 -0.19 14.89 5.32
CA ILE A 267 0.95 15.27 6.17
C ILE A 267 1.21 16.76 6.03
N TYR A 268 1.26 17.26 4.79
CA TYR A 268 1.41 18.69 4.54
C TYR A 268 0.26 19.50 5.16
N GLU A 269 -0.99 19.06 4.97
CA GLU A 269 -2.18 19.71 5.53
C GLU A 269 -2.13 19.79 7.06
N TYR A 270 -1.72 18.73 7.75
CA TYR A 270 -1.56 18.77 9.21
C TYR A 270 -0.38 19.62 9.65
N ALA A 271 0.76 19.50 8.98
CA ALA A 271 1.94 20.29 9.31
C ALA A 271 1.69 21.79 9.08
N ASP A 272 0.79 22.13 8.16
CA ASP A 272 0.51 23.50 7.75
C ASP A 272 -0.72 24.13 8.45
N LYS A 273 -1.71 23.33 8.87
CA LYS A 273 -2.92 23.80 9.58
C LYS A 273 -2.64 24.56 10.87
N ASP A 274 -1.50 24.29 11.51
CA ASP A 274 -1.09 24.98 12.73
C ASP A 274 -0.43 26.35 12.44
N PHE A 275 -0.17 26.70 11.18
CA PHE A 275 0.11 28.09 10.80
C PHE A 275 -1.20 28.87 10.71
N ALA A 276 -1.50 29.64 11.76
CA ALA A 276 -2.74 30.40 11.88
C ALA A 276 -2.97 31.39 10.72
N GLY A 277 -4.20 31.42 10.21
CA GLY A 277 -4.74 32.52 9.39
C GLY A 277 -3.99 32.77 8.08
N THR A 278 -3.52 33.99 7.86
CA THR A 278 -2.83 34.43 6.63
C THR A 278 -1.48 33.77 6.40
N ASN A 279 -0.97 32.93 7.31
CA ASN A 279 0.30 32.22 7.18
C ASN A 279 0.17 30.75 6.75
N THR A 280 -1.05 30.22 6.61
CA THR A 280 -1.24 28.89 6.01
C THR A 280 -0.91 28.91 4.52
N ARG A 281 -0.18 27.91 4.07
CA ARG A 281 0.10 27.59 2.67
C ARG A 281 -1.03 26.75 2.05
N LEU A 282 -2.10 26.47 2.80
CA LEU A 282 -3.27 25.78 2.29
C LEU A 282 -4.13 26.71 1.44
N PRO A 283 -4.75 26.18 0.38
CA PRO A 283 -5.69 26.93 -0.43
C PRO A 283 -6.88 27.43 0.41
N PRO A 284 -7.37 28.66 0.19
CA PRO A 284 -8.52 29.19 0.92
C PRO A 284 -9.73 28.26 0.81
N PRO A 285 -10.49 28.03 1.90
CA PRO A 285 -11.68 27.17 1.88
C PRO A 285 -12.81 27.71 0.97
N THR A 286 -12.70 28.94 0.48
CA THR A 286 -13.62 29.58 -0.47
C THR A 286 -13.37 29.17 -1.92
N ILE A 287 -12.23 28.55 -2.24
CA ILE A 287 -11.94 28.07 -3.60
C ILE A 287 -12.72 26.76 -3.83
N LYS A 288 -13.66 26.81 -4.76
CA LYS A 288 -14.47 25.67 -5.19
C LYS A 288 -13.61 24.65 -5.93
N TYR A 289 -13.79 23.36 -5.62
CA TYR A 289 -13.11 22.28 -6.33
C TYR A 289 -13.62 22.23 -7.77
N LEU A 290 -12.73 22.22 -8.76
CA LEU A 290 -13.10 22.20 -10.18
C LEU A 290 -12.49 20.97 -10.87
N ASN A 291 -13.21 20.33 -11.78
CA ASN A 291 -12.67 19.25 -12.60
C ASN A 291 -11.75 19.78 -13.71
N LYS A 292 -11.10 18.89 -14.48
CA LYS A 292 -10.24 19.26 -15.63
C LYS A 292 -10.93 20.10 -16.72
N THR A 293 -12.27 20.14 -16.73
CA THR A 293 -13.07 20.95 -17.65
C THR A 293 -13.55 22.27 -17.01
N GLY A 294 -13.09 22.61 -15.81
CA GLY A 294 -13.46 23.83 -15.08
C GLY A 294 -14.83 23.79 -14.40
N LYS A 295 -15.47 22.61 -14.26
CA LYS A 295 -16.78 22.47 -13.60
C LYS A 295 -16.63 22.15 -12.10
N GLU A 296 -17.46 22.79 -11.28
CA GLU A 296 -17.48 22.59 -9.83
C GLU A 296 -17.80 21.13 -9.44
N ILE A 297 -16.91 20.53 -8.66
CA ILE A 297 -17.06 19.20 -8.07
C ILE A 297 -17.74 19.41 -6.72
N LYS A 298 -19.00 18.99 -6.59
CA LYS A 298 -19.69 18.96 -5.30
C LYS A 298 -19.00 17.95 -4.38
N GLY A 299 -18.71 18.38 -3.15
CA GLY A 299 -18.00 17.59 -2.15
C GLY A 299 -18.58 16.19 -2.00
N GLY A 300 -17.74 15.19 -2.19
CA GLY A 300 -18.13 13.77 -2.28
C GLY A 300 -17.30 12.98 -3.29
N TYR A 301 -16.60 13.66 -4.20
CA TYR A 301 -15.81 13.02 -5.25
C TYR A 301 -14.36 13.49 -5.24
N ALA A 302 -13.48 12.60 -4.80
CA ALA A 302 -12.15 12.35 -5.35
C ALA A 302 -11.69 10.99 -4.83
#